data_AF-C5B1P8-F1
#
_entry.id   AF-C5B1P8-F1
#
_cell.length_a   1.000
_cell.length_b   1.000
_cell.length_c   1.000
_cell.angle_alpha   90.00
_cell.angle_beta   90.00
_cell.angle_gamma   90.00
#
_symmetry.space_group_name_H-M   'P 1'
#
loop_
_entity.id
_entity.type
_entity.pdbx_description
1 polymer ?
#
loop_
_entity_poly.entity_id
_entity_poly.type
_entity_poly.pdbx_seq_one_letter_code
_entity_poly.pdbx_strand_id
1 'polypeptide(L)' 'MMHFEMVSKSIAGQEHANVSQCYLCHKTNSWNDIKGVGWYKHH' A
#
# COMPACT_ATOMS: atom_id res chain seq x y z
N MET A 1 8.35 4.94 7.26
CA MET A 1 8.43 4.29 5.93
C MET A 1 8.40 2.77 5.99
N MET A 2 8.81 2.12 7.09
CA MET A 2 8.76 0.64 7.21
C MET A 2 7.38 0.03 6.95
N HIS A 3 6.30 0.64 7.45
CA HIS A 3 4.95 0.11 7.23
C HIS A 3 4.56 0.04 5.74
N PHE A 4 4.94 1.06 4.94
CA PHE A 4 4.67 1.07 3.51
C PHE A 4 5.44 -0.03 2.77
N GLU A 5 6.72 -0.24 3.10
CA GLU A 5 7.56 -1.26 2.46
C GLU A 5 7.13 -2.69 2.84
N MET A 6 6.78 -2.90 4.11
CA MET A 6 6.38 -4.21 4.64
C MET A 6 4.97 -4.62 4.20
N VAL A 7 4.04 -3.66 4.12
CA VAL A 7 2.61 -3.94 3.93
C VAL A 7 2.16 -3.46 2.56
N SER A 8 2.04 -2.14 2.35
CA SER A 8 1.44 -1.57 1.14
C SER A 8 2.11 -2.06 -0.14
N LYS A 9 3.44 -2.02 -0.16
CA LYS A 9 4.28 -2.37 -1.31
C LYS A 9 4.23 -3.86 -1.63
N SER A 10 4.32 -4.69 -0.60
CA SER A 10 4.28 -6.16 -0.73
C SER A 10 2.89 -6.64 -1.14
N ILE A 11 1.84 -6.21 -0.42
CA ILE A 11 0.47 -6.65 -0.68
C ILE A 11 -0.05 -6.15 -2.02
N ALA A 12 0.32 -4.94 -2.45
CA ALA A 12 -0.04 -4.43 -3.78
C ALA A 12 0.80 -5.03 -4.92
N GLY A 13 1.81 -5.86 -4.62
CA GLY A 13 2.72 -6.43 -5.61
C GLY A 13 3.58 -5.38 -6.34
N GLN A 14 3.90 -4.27 -5.69
CA GLN A 14 4.63 -3.13 -6.28
C GLN A 14 6.07 -3.06 -5.75
N GLU A 15 6.90 -4.07 -6.02
CA GLU A 15 8.27 -4.22 -5.47
C GLU A 15 9.23 -3.05 -5.74
N HIS A 16 8.90 -2.13 -6.65
CA HIS A 16 9.69 -0.93 -6.95
C HIS A 16 9.00 0.38 -6.58
N ALA A 17 7.80 0.35 -6.00
CA ALA A 17 7.13 1.58 -5.58
C ALA A 17 7.87 2.27 -4.42
N ASN A 18 7.97 3.59 -4.52
CA ASN A 18 8.37 4.49 -3.43
C ASN A 18 7.16 5.05 -2.69
N VAL A 19 7.37 5.55 -1.47
CA VAL A 19 6.28 6.12 -0.66
C VAL A 19 5.61 7.34 -1.33
N SER A 20 6.37 8.10 -2.12
CA SER A 20 5.85 9.21 -2.94
C SER A 20 4.95 8.73 -4.08
N GLN A 21 5.01 7.45 -4.42
CA GLN A 21 4.18 6.78 -5.42
C GLN A 21 3.10 5.92 -4.76
N CYS A 22 2.59 6.34 -3.60
CA CYS A 22 1.56 5.60 -2.85
C CYS A 22 0.31 5.28 -3.70
N TYR A 23 0.01 6.10 -4.71
CA TYR A 23 -1.07 5.86 -5.67
C TYR A 23 -0.91 4.57 -6.50
N LEU A 24 0.29 3.98 -6.57
CA LEU A 24 0.48 2.65 -7.18
C LEU A 24 -0.12 1.55 -6.31
N CYS A 25 -0.09 1.72 -4.99
CA CYS A 25 -0.58 0.73 -4.02
C CYS A 25 -1.99 1.03 -3.53
N HIS A 26 -2.41 2.31 -3.47
CA HIS A 26 -3.65 2.73 -2.80
C HIS A 26 -4.69 3.32 -3.75
N LYS A 27 -5.98 3.06 -3.48
CA LYS A 27 -7.10 3.66 -4.26
C LYS A 27 -7.40 5.08 -3.83
N THR A 28 -7.25 5.37 -2.54
CA THR A 28 -7.40 6.70 -1.95
C THR A 28 -6.08 7.14 -1.30
N ASN A 29 -6.08 8.25 -0.59
CA ASN A 29 -4.95 8.66 0.26
C ASN A 29 -4.91 7.90 1.62
N SER A 30 -5.83 6.95 1.84
CA SER A 30 -5.84 6.13 3.05
C SER A 30 -4.80 5.01 2.95
N TRP A 31 -3.93 4.90 3.95
CA TRP A 31 -2.83 3.93 3.96
C TRP A 31 -3.29 2.46 3.95
N ASN A 32 -4.52 2.19 4.36
CA ASN A 32 -5.09 0.84 4.44
C ASN A 32 -6.02 0.51 3.27
N ASP A 33 -6.30 1.44 2.36
CA ASP A 33 -7.11 1.15 1.17
C ASP A 33 -6.22 0.72 0.00
N ILE A 34 -5.93 -0.58 -0.07
CA ILE A 34 -4.96 -1.17 -1.00
C ILE A 34 -5.67 -1.63 -2.29
N LYS A 35 -5.12 -1.31 -3.46
CA LYS A 35 -5.62 -1.77 -4.76
C LYS A 35 -5.61 -3.30 -4.82
N GLY A 36 -6.69 -3.88 -5.33
CA GLY A 36 -6.85 -5.35 -5.41
C GLY A 36 -7.23 -6.04 -4.09
N VAL A 37 -7.07 -5.39 -2.94
CA VAL A 37 -7.38 -5.96 -1.61
C VAL A 37 -8.53 -5.25 -0.91
N GLY A 38 -8.65 -3.94 -1.10
CA GLY A 38 -9.59 -3.08 -0.37
C GLY A 38 -9.02 -2.66 0.99
N TRP A 39 -9.91 -2.44 1.96
CA TRP A 39 -9.54 -2.02 3.30
C TRP A 39 -8.79 -3.12 4.06
N TYR A 40 -7.47 -3.00 4.10
CA TYR A 40 -6.58 -3.83 4.88
C TYR A 40 -6.77 -3.56 6.37
N LYS A 41 -7.27 -4.57 7.10
CA LYS A 41 -7.42 -4.50 8.55
C LYS A 41 -6.22 -5.19 9.20
N HIS A 42 -5.34 -4.40 9.77
CA HIS A 42 -4.29 -4.86 10.66
C HIS A 42 -4.68 -4.42 12.07
N HIS A 43 -4.84 -5.38 12.99
CA HIS A 43 -5.09 -5.09 14.39
C HIS A 43 -3.81 -4.61 15.07
#